data_AF-A0A3A9YYD3-F1
#
_entry.id   AF-A0A3A9YYD3-F1
#
_cell.length_a   1.000
_cell.length_b   1.000
_cell.length_c   1.000
_cell.angle_alpha   90.00
_cell.angle_beta   90.00
_cell.angle_gamma   90.00
#
_symmetry.space_group_name_H-M   'P 1'
#
loop_
_entity.id
_entity.type
_entity.pdbx_description
1 polymer ?
#
loop_
_entity_poly.entity_id
_entity_poly.type
_entity_poly.pdbx_seq_one_letter_code
_entity_poly.pdbx_strand_id
1 'polypeptide(L)'
;MRNLSVLSDGDASASSQLAARRRARTTVAEADEAHRAELVEQLVRAMASASALDQIRFAAVASEYDREHPGELSLLDEVLAAVAGDELRAVA
;
A
#
# COMPACT_ATOMS: atom_id res chain seq x y z
N MET A 1 -24.12 27.13 -43.81
CA MET A 1 -23.99 27.09 -42.34
C MET A 1 -24.10 25.63 -41.91
N ARG A 2 -22.99 24.98 -41.54
CA ARG A 2 -22.96 23.56 -41.15
C ARG A 2 -22.95 23.45 -39.63
N ASN A 3 -23.95 22.75 -39.09
CA ASN A 3 -24.14 22.37 -37.69
C ASN A 3 -22.92 21.59 -37.16
N LEU A 4 -22.25 22.12 -36.13
CA LEU A 4 -21.06 21.51 -35.49
C LEU A 4 -21.30 21.11 -34.03
N SER A 5 -22.55 20.92 -33.58
CA SER A 5 -22.88 20.83 -32.15
C SER A 5 -23.48 19.50 -31.69
N VAL A 6 -22.99 18.34 -32.16
CA VAL A 6 -23.57 17.04 -31.73
C VAL A 6 -22.54 16.01 -31.23
N LEU A 7 -21.24 16.30 -31.19
CA LEU A 7 -20.24 15.27 -30.88
C LEU A 7 -19.53 15.36 -29.51
N SER A 8 -19.95 16.23 -28.57
CA SER A 8 -19.12 16.49 -27.37
C SER A 8 -19.68 16.05 -26.00
N ASP A 9 -20.95 15.66 -25.88
CA ASP A 9 -21.55 15.41 -24.54
C ASP A 9 -21.55 13.92 -24.12
N GLY A 10 -21.51 12.99 -25.08
CA GLY A 10 -21.57 11.54 -24.78
C GLY A 10 -20.31 11.01 -24.11
N ASP A 11 -19.13 11.46 -24.56
CA ASP A 11 -17.85 10.99 -24.03
C ASP A 11 -17.53 11.57 -22.63
N ALA A 12 -17.98 12.80 -22.34
CA ALA A 12 -17.81 13.41 -21.03
C ALA A 12 -18.62 12.67 -19.95
N SER A 13 -19.86 12.27 -20.27
CA SER A 13 -20.72 11.50 -19.35
C SER A 13 -20.20 10.07 -19.14
N ALA A 14 -19.75 9.38 -20.20
CA ALA A 14 -19.17 8.04 -20.09
C ALA A 14 -17.86 8.04 -19.29
N SER A 15 -16.99 9.03 -19.53
CA SER A 15 -15.74 9.21 -18.78
C SER A 15 -16.01 9.57 -17.31
N SER A 16 -17.01 10.42 -17.05
CA SER A 16 -17.43 10.80 -15.70
C SER A 16 -18.03 9.61 -14.93
N GLN A 17 -18.87 8.79 -15.57
CA GLN A 17 -19.43 7.59 -14.95
C GLN A 17 -18.39 6.48 -14.75
N LEU A 18 -17.46 6.30 -15.69
CA LEU A 18 -16.36 5.36 -15.55
C LEU A 18 -15.37 5.81 -14.47
N ALA A 19 -15.04 7.10 -14.40
CA ALA A 19 -14.22 7.69 -13.35
C ALA A 19 -14.93 7.65 -11.99
N ALA A 20 -16.25 7.91 -11.95
CA ALA A 20 -17.06 7.76 -10.75
C ALA A 20 -17.15 6.29 -10.31
N ARG A 21 -17.30 5.34 -11.23
CA ARG A 21 -17.23 3.90 -10.94
C ARG A 21 -15.86 3.46 -10.47
N ARG A 22 -14.78 4.04 -11.02
CA ARG A 22 -13.40 3.77 -10.57
C ARG A 22 -13.18 4.31 -9.16
N ARG A 23 -13.56 5.56 -8.89
CA ARG A 23 -13.48 6.15 -7.53
C ARG A 23 -14.40 5.45 -6.54
N ALA A 24 -15.59 5.02 -6.96
CA ALA A 24 -16.52 4.26 -6.13
C ALA A 24 -16.06 2.82 -5.85
N ARG A 25 -15.05 2.33 -6.60
CA ARG A 25 -14.42 1.03 -6.36
C ARG A 25 -13.22 1.10 -5.43
N THR A 26 -12.61 2.27 -5.27
CA THR A 26 -11.57 2.47 -4.26
C THR A 26 -12.23 2.49 -2.89
N THR A 27 -12.30 1.31 -2.27
CA THR A 27 -12.84 1.18 -0.92
C THR A 27 -11.81 1.68 0.10
N VAL A 28 -12.26 2.10 1.28
CA VAL A 28 -11.36 2.45 2.39
C VAL A 28 -10.38 1.30 2.68
N ALA A 29 -10.86 0.06 2.60
CA ALA A 29 -10.02 -1.13 2.76
C ALA A 29 -8.89 -1.22 1.72
N GLU A 30 -9.11 -0.85 0.45
CA GLU A 30 -8.05 -0.84 -0.56
C GLU A 30 -7.02 0.29 -0.33
N ALA A 31 -7.46 1.42 0.21
CA ALA A 31 -6.57 2.52 0.58
C ALA A 31 -5.73 2.17 1.82
N ASP A 32 -6.33 1.52 2.81
CA ASP A 32 -5.65 1.03 4.02
C ASP A 32 -4.65 -0.08 3.68
N GLU A 33 -5.02 -1.01 2.79
CA GLU A 33 -4.12 -2.06 2.29
C GLU A 33 -2.90 -1.46 1.55
N ALA A 34 -3.12 -0.45 0.71
CA ALA A 34 -2.02 0.24 0.03
C ALA A 34 -1.11 0.98 1.01
N HIS A 35 -1.68 1.66 2.00
CA HIS A 35 -0.92 2.34 3.04
C HIS A 35 -0.09 1.36 3.88
N ARG A 36 -0.67 0.21 4.23
CA ARG A 36 -0.01 -0.86 4.96
C ARG A 36 1.14 -1.47 4.16
N ALA A 37 0.94 -1.70 2.86
CA ALA A 37 2.00 -2.17 1.97
C ALA A 37 3.17 -1.17 1.88
N GLU A 38 2.88 0.14 1.82
CA GLU A 38 3.92 1.18 1.85
C GLU A 38 4.71 1.18 3.17
N LEU A 39 4.02 1.03 4.31
CA LEU A 39 4.67 0.93 5.63
C LEU A 39 5.60 -0.29 5.72
N VAL A 40 5.12 -1.46 5.28
CA VAL A 40 5.92 -2.70 5.25
C VAL A 40 7.14 -2.50 4.36
N GLU A 41 6.98 -1.96 3.14
CA GLU A 41 8.10 -1.72 2.23
C GLU A 41 9.16 -0.80 2.84
N GLN A 42 8.74 0.29 3.48
CA GLN A 42 9.65 1.23 4.14
C GLN A 42 10.43 0.57 5.28
N LEU A 43 9.76 -0.21 6.13
CA LEU A 43 10.40 -0.91 7.24
C LEU A 43 11.35 -2.00 6.76
N VAL A 44 10.98 -2.79 5.75
CA VAL A 44 11.85 -3.81 5.15
C VAL A 44 13.11 -3.17 4.57
N ARG A 45 12.97 -2.08 3.79
CA ARG A 45 14.12 -1.34 3.24
C ARG A 45 15.02 -0.78 4.33
N ALA A 46 14.43 -0.24 5.40
CA ALA A 46 15.19 0.27 6.53
C ALA A 46 15.95 -0.86 7.23
N MET A 47 15.30 -1.99 7.51
CA MET A 47 15.90 -3.15 8.18
C MET A 47 17.00 -3.83 7.37
N ALA A 48 16.83 -3.98 6.05
CA ALA A 48 17.82 -4.61 5.18
C ALA A 48 19.17 -3.88 5.14
N SER A 49 19.17 -2.56 5.37
CA SER A 49 20.38 -1.73 5.39
C SER A 49 20.87 -1.37 6.80
N ALA A 50 20.11 -1.77 7.82
CA ALA A 50 20.33 -1.39 9.20
C ALA A 50 21.37 -2.27 9.91
N SER A 51 22.06 -1.68 10.90
CA SER A 51 22.83 -2.44 11.87
C SER A 51 21.91 -3.33 12.71
N ALA A 52 22.43 -4.40 13.31
CA ALA A 52 21.62 -5.28 14.17
C ALA A 52 20.89 -4.53 15.31
N LEU A 53 21.50 -3.46 15.83
CA LEU A 53 20.92 -2.63 16.88
C LEU A 53 19.76 -1.76 16.36
N ASP A 54 19.87 -1.27 15.12
CA ASP A 54 18.81 -0.51 14.46
C ASP A 54 17.66 -1.42 14.01
N GLN A 55 17.95 -2.66 13.60
CA GLN A 55 16.92 -3.67 13.32
C GLN A 55 16.04 -3.94 14.55
N ILE A 56 16.64 -4.03 15.75
CA ILE A 56 15.89 -4.16 17.01
C ILE A 56 14.99 -2.94 17.25
N ARG A 57 15.46 -1.72 16.92
CA ARG A 57 14.65 -0.51 17.04
C ARG A 57 13.46 -0.53 16.08
N PHE A 58 13.66 -0.93 14.82
CA PHE A 58 12.57 -1.07 13.86
C PHE A 58 11.54 -2.14 14.27
N ALA A 59 12.00 -3.26 14.81
CA ALA A 59 11.12 -4.28 15.37
C ALA A 59 10.30 -3.75 16.56
N ALA A 60 10.90 -2.93 17.43
CA ALA A 60 10.18 -2.29 18.54
C ALA A 60 9.10 -1.32 18.04
N VAL A 61 9.38 -0.54 17.00
CA VAL A 61 8.41 0.37 16.37
C VAL A 61 7.23 -0.40 15.78
N ALA A 62 7.48 -1.50 15.06
CA ALA A 62 6.41 -2.35 14.52
C ALA A 62 5.57 -2.99 15.64
N SER A 63 6.20 -3.42 16.73
CA SER A 63 5.50 -3.95 17.91
C SER A 63 4.65 -2.91 18.63
N GLU A 64 5.08 -1.64 18.62
CA GLU A 64 4.28 -0.53 19.15
C GLU A 64 3.06 -0.25 18.27
N TYR A 65 3.24 -0.24 16.95
CA TYR A 65 2.14 -0.13 16.00
C TYR A 65 1.08 -1.24 16.20
N ASP A 66 1.52 -2.49 16.34
CA ASP A 66 0.61 -3.64 16.58
C ASP A 66 -0.20 -3.49 17.87
N ARG A 67 0.38 -2.88 18.90
CA ARG A 67 -0.29 -2.62 20.18
C ARG A 67 -1.36 -1.54 20.05
N GLU A 68 -1.12 -0.55 19.19
CA GLU A 68 -2.08 0.50 18.86
C GLU A 68 -3.19 0.00 17.93
N HIS A 69 -2.94 -1.06 17.16
CA HIS A 69 -3.85 -1.65 16.17
C HIS A 69 -4.16 -3.14 16.44
N PRO A 70 -4.74 -3.51 17.60
CA PRO A 70 -4.89 -4.90 18.03
C PRO A 70 -5.87 -5.75 17.20
N GLY A 71 -6.61 -5.14 16.27
CA GLY A 71 -7.54 -5.81 15.35
C GLY A 71 -6.95 -6.12 13.98
N GLU A 72 -5.71 -5.67 13.72
CA GLU A 72 -5.04 -5.81 12.44
C GLU A 72 -4.05 -6.98 12.46
N LEU A 73 -3.63 -7.41 11.27
CA LEU A 73 -2.54 -8.37 11.14
C LEU A 73 -1.24 -7.74 11.65
N SER A 74 -0.42 -8.52 12.37
CA SER A 74 0.83 -8.03 12.94
C SER A 74 1.76 -7.51 11.86
N LEU A 75 2.09 -6.22 11.93
CA LEU A 75 3.08 -5.55 11.11
C LEU A 75 4.47 -6.12 11.39
N LEU A 76 4.76 -6.45 12.67
CA LEU A 76 6.04 -7.04 13.04
C LEU A 76 6.28 -8.39 12.34
N ASP A 77 5.31 -9.30 12.43
CA ASP A 77 5.43 -10.63 11.82
C ASP A 77 5.57 -10.52 10.30
N GLU A 78 4.84 -9.60 9.67
CA GLU A 78 4.90 -9.37 8.22
C GLU A 78 6.24 -8.82 7.76
N VAL A 79 6.79 -7.83 8.46
CA VAL A 79 8.12 -7.28 8.15
C VAL A 79 9.21 -8.34 8.33
N LEU A 80 9.17 -9.13 9.41
CA LEU A 80 10.14 -10.20 9.65
C LEU A 80 10.05 -11.29 8.57
N ALA A 81 8.84 -11.67 8.17
CA ALA A 81 8.64 -12.64 7.10
C ALA A 81 9.16 -12.12 5.74
N ALA A 82 8.95 -10.83 5.44
CA ALA A 82 9.45 -10.21 4.21
C ALA A 82 10.98 -10.14 4.17
N VAL A 83 11.63 -9.71 5.26
CA VAL A 83 13.10 -9.67 5.36
C VAL A 83 13.70 -11.07 5.20
N ALA A 84 13.17 -12.07 5.93
CA ALA A 84 13.64 -13.45 5.82
C ALA A 84 13.41 -14.04 4.42
N GLY A 85 12.29 -13.69 3.78
CA GLY A 85 11.97 -14.10 2.41
C GLY A 85 12.92 -13.50 1.36
N ASP A 86 13.31 -12.25 1.52
CA ASP A 86 14.29 -11.59 0.65
C ASP A 86 15.71 -12.14 0.84
N GLU A 87 16.10 -12.48 2.07
CA GLU A 87 17.36 -13.19 2.34
C GLU A 87 17.40 -14.56 1.63
N LEU A 88 16.30 -15.32 1.68
CA LEU A 88 16.17 -16.60 0.98
C LEU A 88 16.27 -16.45 -0.55
N ARG A 89 15.70 -15.39 -1.14
CA ARG A 89 15.80 -15.10 -2.58
C ARG A 89 17.21 -14.67 -3.01
N ALA A 90 17.97 -14.01 -2.12
CA ALA A 90 19.32 -13.56 -2.43
C ALA A 90 20.35 -14.70 -2.50
N VAL A 91 20.04 -15.86 -1.90
CA VAL A 91 20.94 -17.02 -1.81
C VAL A 91 20.60 -18.14 -2.81
N ALA A 92 19.43 -18.07 -3.46
CA ALA A 92 18.95 -19.03 -4.46
C ALA A 92 19.40 -18.67 -5.88
#